data_AF-A0AB33JFD8-F1
#
_entry.id   AF-A0AB33JFD8-F1
#
_cell.length_a   1.000
_cell.length_b   1.000
_cell.length_c   1.000
_cell.angle_alpha   90.00
_cell.angle_beta   90.00
_cell.angle_gamma   90.00
#
_symmetry.space_group_name_H-M   'P 1'
#
loop_
_entity.id
_entity.type
_entity.pdbx_description
1 polymer ?
#
loop_
_entity_poly.entity_id
_entity_poly.type
_entity_poly.pdbx_seq_one_letter_code
_entity_poly.pdbx_strand_id
1 'polypeptide(L)'
;MLYLKVLKNNEFKKLDSCEVVHGQFHFTGPVDSVRMANIFMDDESVMPLILEDGDIKVQINDTQLTVSGTPLNDKLMKFFNKYNQLKNDEAELVHKHDQAIMDGKDMNLVNSHLNSEATRLSEQEDQLVTSFVTENFDNALGPGVFFLVTIGNQYPELTPWIEDIMSKATDHFKNDPYVKMYYQKAQENQQIMTGLKEPSGVTVAPQGVQAAPTPPPGAAANAVPAPTPNELAKPAEPLNK
;
A
#
# COMPACT_ATOMS: atom_id res chain seq x y z
N MET A 1 8.48 23.07 0.97
CA MET A 1 8.66 22.95 2.46
C MET A 1 8.37 21.51 2.84
N LEU A 2 9.03 20.92 3.85
CA LEU A 2 8.68 19.56 4.29
C LEU A 2 7.78 19.60 5.52
N TYR A 3 6.80 18.69 5.54
CA TYR A 3 5.85 18.53 6.63
C TYR A 3 5.87 17.09 7.12
N LEU A 4 5.93 16.90 8.43
CA LEU A 4 5.72 15.60 9.05
C LEU A 4 4.26 15.53 9.48
N LYS A 5 3.50 14.58 8.95
CA LYS A 5 2.07 14.39 9.28
C LYS A 5 1.84 13.00 9.88
N VAL A 6 0.89 12.88 10.78
CA VAL A 6 0.45 11.61 11.37
C VAL A 6 -1.03 11.40 11.10
N LEU A 7 -1.44 10.15 10.92
CA LEU A 7 -2.85 9.82 10.76
C LEU A 7 -3.55 9.91 12.12
N LYS A 8 -4.54 10.81 12.24
CA LYS A 8 -5.37 10.93 13.44
C LYS A 8 -6.83 11.11 13.05
N ASN A 9 -7.69 10.25 13.56
CA ASN A 9 -9.12 10.22 13.20
C ASN A 9 -9.34 10.17 11.68
N ASN A 10 -8.54 9.36 10.97
CA ASN A 10 -8.62 9.19 9.53
C ASN A 10 -8.23 10.41 8.68
N GLU A 11 -7.59 11.42 9.28
CA GLU A 11 -7.07 12.60 8.60
C GLU A 11 -5.58 12.77 8.91
N PHE A 12 -4.79 13.19 7.93
CA PHE A 12 -3.41 13.57 8.17
C PHE A 12 -3.35 14.91 8.91
N LYS A 13 -2.84 14.88 10.15
CA LYS A 13 -2.60 16.07 10.96
C LYS A 13 -1.12 16.41 10.93
N LYS A 14 -0.81 17.68 10.66
CA LYS A 14 0.56 18.21 10.73
C LYS A 14 1.10 18.08 12.15
N LEU A 15 2.20 17.35 12.29
CA LEU A 15 2.95 17.19 13.52
C LEU A 15 4.08 18.22 13.59
N ASP A 16 4.83 18.37 12.50
CA ASP A 16 5.97 19.30 12.42
C ASP A 16 6.19 19.80 10.98
N SER A 17 7.05 20.80 10.80
CA SER A 17 7.53 21.25 9.49
C SER A 17 8.95 21.76 9.54
N CYS A 18 9.69 21.51 8.46
CA CYS A 18 11.10 21.88 8.35
C CYS A 18 11.39 22.45 6.95
N GLU A 19 12.23 23.49 6.90
CA GLU A 19 12.81 23.99 5.65
C GLU A 19 13.97 23.09 5.22
N VAL A 20 14.07 22.86 3.91
CA VAL A 20 15.22 22.14 3.33
C VAL A 20 16.30 23.17 3.03
N VAL A 21 17.41 23.11 3.75
CA VAL A 21 18.55 24.01 3.59
C VAL A 21 19.74 23.21 3.07
N HIS A 22 20.26 23.58 1.90
CA HIS A 22 21.34 22.84 1.20
C HIS A 22 21.05 21.33 1.02
N GLY A 23 19.79 20.96 0.77
CA GLY A 23 19.37 19.57 0.60
C GLY A 23 19.29 18.76 1.91
N GLN A 24 19.46 19.40 3.07
CA GLN A 24 19.33 18.77 4.37
C GLN A 24 18.11 19.29 5.11
N PHE A 25 17.49 18.43 5.91
CA PHE A 25 16.39 18.77 6.80
C PHE A 25 16.49 17.92 8.07
N HIS A 26 15.95 18.43 9.16
CA HIS A 26 15.95 17.73 10.44
C HIS A 26 14.61 17.97 11.14
N PHE A 27 14.02 16.91 11.66
CA PHE A 27 12.90 16.98 12.59
C PHE A 27 13.43 16.65 13.98
N THR A 28 12.95 17.34 15.00
CA THR A 28 13.35 17.05 16.39
C THR A 28 12.14 17.26 17.29
N GLY A 29 11.84 16.26 18.10
CA GLY A 29 10.73 16.35 19.04
C GLY A 29 10.68 15.14 19.95
N PRO A 30 9.93 15.24 21.06
CA PRO A 30 9.70 14.11 21.93
C PRO A 30 8.88 13.02 21.20
N VAL A 31 9.27 11.77 21.41
CA VAL A 31 8.49 10.60 20.98
C VAL A 31 7.73 10.06 22.18
N ASP A 32 6.49 10.51 22.36
CA ASP A 32 5.63 10.02 23.45
C ASP A 32 5.08 8.61 23.18
N SER A 33 4.95 8.24 21.90
CA SER A 33 4.49 6.92 21.47
C SER A 33 4.99 6.58 20.07
N VAL A 34 5.34 5.31 19.87
CA VAL A 34 5.75 4.76 18.58
C VAL A 34 4.55 4.74 17.64
N ARG A 35 4.67 5.38 16.48
CA ARG A 35 3.55 5.54 15.53
C ARG A 35 4.01 5.76 14.10
N MET A 36 3.16 5.41 13.14
CA MET A 36 3.40 5.72 11.74
C MET A 36 3.19 7.23 11.45
N ALA A 37 4.12 7.79 10.70
CA ALA A 37 4.08 9.15 10.19
C ALA A 37 4.46 9.17 8.72
N ASN A 38 4.17 10.29 8.08
CA ASN A 38 4.42 10.50 6.66
C ASN A 38 5.11 11.84 6.46
N ILE A 39 6.17 11.84 5.66
CA ILE A 39 6.75 13.05 5.12
C ILE A 39 5.91 13.48 3.93
N PHE A 40 5.50 14.75 3.95
CA PHE A 40 4.85 15.44 2.86
C PHE A 40 5.78 16.52 2.34
N MET A 41 5.86 16.63 1.02
CA MET A 41 6.44 17.78 0.35
C MET A 41 5.29 18.58 -0.21
N ASP A 42 5.09 19.77 0.35
CA ASP A 42 3.90 20.59 0.14
C ASP A 42 2.62 19.80 0.50
N ASP A 43 1.78 19.42 -0.46
CA ASP A 43 0.55 18.65 -0.22
C ASP A 43 0.63 17.18 -0.67
N GLU A 44 1.76 16.75 -1.24
CA GLU A 44 1.95 15.38 -1.71
C GLU A 44 2.63 14.52 -0.64
N SER A 45 2.08 13.33 -0.39
CA SER A 45 2.73 12.34 0.49
C SER A 45 3.95 11.77 -0.25
N VAL A 46 5.11 11.86 0.39
CA VAL A 46 6.39 11.43 -0.20
C VAL A 46 6.81 10.07 0.34
N MET A 47 6.75 9.89 1.66
CA MET A 47 7.26 8.66 2.27
C MET A 47 6.67 8.37 3.65
N PRO A 48 6.17 7.15 3.88
CA PRO A 48 5.84 6.68 5.22
C PRO A 48 7.08 6.26 6.01
N LEU A 49 7.07 6.51 7.32
CA LEU A 49 8.08 6.08 8.29
C LEU A 49 7.46 5.82 9.66
N ILE A 50 8.21 5.18 10.56
CA ILE A 50 7.84 5.04 11.97
C ILE A 50 8.59 6.07 12.79
N LEU A 51 7.86 6.85 13.59
CA LEU A 51 8.46 7.64 14.66
C LEU A 51 8.69 6.69 15.84
N GLU A 52 9.96 6.44 16.14
CA GLU A 52 10.42 5.67 17.29
C GLU A 52 11.64 6.36 17.91
N ASP A 53 12.05 5.89 19.10
CA ASP A 53 13.23 6.43 19.77
C ASP A 53 14.50 6.12 18.96
N GLY A 54 15.34 7.13 18.78
CA GLY A 54 16.60 7.05 18.03
C GLY A 54 16.69 7.97 16.81
N ASP A 55 17.85 7.92 16.15
CA ASP A 55 18.17 8.77 15.01
C ASP A 55 17.68 8.15 13.70
N ILE A 56 16.57 8.69 13.18
CA ILE A 56 16.00 8.27 11.90
C ILE A 56 16.70 9.01 10.76
N LYS A 57 17.35 8.26 9.87
CA LYS A 57 18.03 8.77 8.68
C LYS A 57 17.14 8.61 7.46
N VAL A 58 16.76 9.74 6.88
CA VAL A 58 15.99 9.80 5.63
C VAL A 58 16.88 10.25 4.49
N GLN A 59 16.87 9.51 3.39
CA GLN A 59 17.51 9.93 2.14
C GLN A 59 16.45 9.98 1.04
N ILE A 60 16.42 11.10 0.32
CA ILE A 60 15.50 11.37 -0.79
C ILE A 60 16.37 11.70 -1.99
N ASN A 61 16.43 10.76 -2.95
CA ASN A 61 17.15 10.92 -4.21
C ASN A 61 16.14 10.84 -5.36
N ASP A 62 16.54 11.27 -6.57
CA ASP A 62 15.67 11.29 -7.76
C ASP A 62 15.05 9.92 -8.12
N THR A 63 15.67 8.83 -7.66
CA THR A 63 15.30 7.45 -8.03
C THR A 63 14.97 6.54 -6.85
N GLN A 64 15.27 6.96 -5.62
CA GLN A 64 15.11 6.13 -4.42
C GLN A 64 14.84 7.02 -3.20
N LEU A 65 13.90 6.61 -2.36
CA LEU A 65 13.84 7.10 -0.98
C LEU A 65 14.09 5.95 -0.02
N THR A 66 14.87 6.24 1.02
CA THR A 66 15.20 5.26 2.06
C THR A 66 15.05 5.88 3.43
N VAL A 67 14.57 5.06 4.38
CA VAL A 67 14.53 5.38 5.81
C VAL A 67 15.33 4.32 6.54
N SER A 68 16.20 4.72 7.45
CA SER A 68 17.04 3.79 8.20
C SER A 68 17.43 4.35 9.56
N GLY A 69 18.14 3.56 10.35
CA GLY A 69 18.76 4.01 11.60
C GLY A 69 18.01 3.61 12.86
N THR A 70 16.80 3.06 12.72
CA THR A 70 16.01 2.53 13.84
C THR A 70 15.33 1.21 13.47
N PRO A 71 15.06 0.31 14.44
CA PRO A 71 14.66 -1.07 14.14
C PRO A 71 13.37 -1.23 13.33
N LEU A 72 12.34 -0.45 13.62
CA LEU A 72 11.05 -0.54 12.91
C LEU A 72 11.15 0.08 11.52
N ASN A 73 11.91 1.16 11.35
CA ASN A 73 12.16 1.74 10.03
C ASN A 73 12.97 0.81 9.13
N ASP A 74 14.02 0.17 9.65
CA ASP A 74 14.80 -0.82 8.90
C ASP A 74 13.93 -2.03 8.48
N LYS A 75 13.01 -2.46 9.36
CA LYS A 75 12.03 -3.52 9.05
C LYS A 75 11.03 -3.08 7.97
N LEU A 76 10.52 -1.84 8.07
CA LEU A 76 9.61 -1.26 7.08
C LEU A 76 10.26 -1.13 5.70
N MET A 77 11.52 -0.70 5.62
CA MET A 77 12.22 -0.58 4.33
C MET A 77 12.49 -1.93 3.69
N LYS A 78 12.83 -2.96 4.47
CA LYS A 78 12.97 -4.32 3.92
C LYS A 78 11.67 -4.81 3.29
N PHE A 79 10.53 -4.53 3.94
CA PHE A 79 9.21 -4.81 3.39
C PHE A 79 8.97 -4.07 2.08
N PHE A 80 9.15 -2.75 2.03
CA PHE A 80 8.94 -1.99 0.79
C PHE A 80 9.87 -2.42 -0.33
N ASN A 81 11.15 -2.69 -0.05
CA ASN A 81 12.08 -3.17 -1.06
C ASN A 81 11.58 -4.47 -1.69
N LYS A 82 11.09 -5.41 -0.86
CA LYS A 82 10.57 -6.69 -1.36
C LYS A 82 9.25 -6.51 -2.10
N TYR A 83 8.36 -5.66 -1.59
CA TYR A 83 7.08 -5.33 -2.22
C TYR A 83 7.29 -4.69 -3.60
N ASN A 84 8.16 -3.69 -3.68
CA ASN A 84 8.51 -3.02 -4.94
C ASN A 84 9.17 -3.97 -5.93
N GLN A 85 10.02 -4.89 -5.47
CA GLN A 85 10.59 -5.92 -6.34
C GLN A 85 9.48 -6.75 -6.99
N LEU A 86 8.51 -7.24 -6.21
CA LEU A 86 7.39 -8.02 -6.75
C LEU A 86 6.57 -7.22 -7.75
N LYS A 87 6.31 -5.94 -7.47
CA LYS A 87 5.61 -5.04 -8.40
C LYS A 87 6.36 -4.78 -9.71
N ASN A 88 7.68 -4.66 -9.64
CA ASN A 88 8.51 -4.54 -10.83
C ASN A 88 8.49 -5.83 -11.65
N ASP A 89 8.58 -6.99 -10.99
CA ASP A 89 8.50 -8.29 -11.64
C ASP A 89 7.12 -8.50 -12.32
N GLU A 90 6.03 -8.02 -11.70
CA GLU A 90 4.68 -8.02 -12.31
C GLU A 90 4.60 -7.14 -13.56
N ALA A 91 5.11 -5.91 -13.48
CA ALA A 91 5.14 -4.99 -14.62
C ALA A 91 5.98 -5.54 -15.79
N GLU A 92 7.06 -6.27 -15.48
CA GLU A 92 7.89 -6.94 -16.48
C GLU A 92 7.12 -8.02 -17.26
N LEU A 93 6.10 -8.65 -16.68
CA LEU A 93 5.29 -9.66 -17.39
C LEU A 93 4.60 -9.07 -18.63
N VAL A 94 4.13 -7.82 -18.56
CA VAL A 94 3.52 -7.13 -19.71
C VAL A 94 4.56 -6.89 -20.79
N HIS A 95 5.76 -6.46 -20.42
CA HIS A 95 6.86 -6.29 -21.37
C HIS A 95 7.27 -7.61 -22.04
N LYS A 96 7.32 -8.71 -21.27
CA LYS A 96 7.59 -10.05 -21.81
C LYS A 96 6.51 -10.51 -22.78
N HIS A 97 5.23 -10.21 -22.48
CA HIS A 97 4.11 -10.48 -23.38
C HIS A 97 4.27 -9.74 -24.71
N ASP A 98 4.51 -8.43 -24.67
CA ASP A 98 4.63 -7.59 -25.88
C ASP A 98 5.84 -8.00 -26.73
N GLN A 99 6.97 -8.32 -26.09
CA GLN A 99 8.15 -8.82 -26.79
C GLN A 99 7.88 -10.17 -27.47
N ALA A 100 7.13 -11.07 -26.82
CA ALA A 100 6.79 -12.36 -27.40
C ALA A 100 5.90 -12.23 -28.66
N ILE A 101 5.03 -11.22 -28.70
CA ILE A 101 4.25 -10.87 -29.90
C ILE A 101 5.17 -10.42 -31.02
N MET A 102 6.12 -9.52 -30.73
CA MET A 102 7.09 -9.03 -31.73
C MET A 102 7.99 -10.13 -32.28
N ASP A 103 8.40 -11.07 -31.43
CA ASP A 103 9.21 -12.23 -31.78
C ASP A 103 8.44 -13.33 -32.53
N GLY A 104 7.11 -13.21 -32.68
CA GLY A 104 6.26 -14.19 -33.36
C GLY A 104 6.17 -15.54 -32.64
N LYS A 105 6.30 -15.57 -31.30
CA LYS A 105 6.23 -16.79 -30.49
C LYS A 105 4.82 -17.38 -30.43
N ASP A 106 4.72 -18.66 -30.07
CA ASP A 106 3.42 -19.31 -29.81
C ASP A 106 2.76 -18.69 -28.57
N MET A 107 1.70 -17.93 -28.80
CA MET A 107 1.04 -17.16 -27.75
C MET A 107 0.31 -18.03 -26.72
N ASN A 108 -0.07 -19.26 -27.06
CA ASN A 108 -0.69 -20.16 -26.08
C ASN A 108 0.33 -20.59 -25.02
N LEU A 109 1.54 -20.91 -25.46
CA LEU A 109 2.64 -21.29 -24.56
C LEU A 109 3.10 -20.09 -23.72
N VAL A 110 3.22 -18.92 -24.34
CA VAL A 110 3.60 -17.66 -23.68
C VAL A 110 2.57 -17.29 -22.61
N ASN A 111 1.27 -17.27 -22.96
CA ASN A 111 0.21 -16.92 -22.01
C ASN A 111 0.14 -17.91 -20.84
N SER A 112 0.33 -19.20 -21.09
CA SER A 112 0.39 -20.21 -20.02
C SER A 112 1.54 -19.94 -19.05
N HIS A 113 2.74 -19.66 -19.57
CA HIS A 113 3.91 -19.33 -18.76
C HIS A 113 3.70 -18.04 -17.96
N LEU A 114 3.31 -16.95 -18.63
CA LEU A 114 3.10 -15.66 -18.00
C LEU A 114 1.98 -15.71 -16.95
N ASN A 115 0.91 -16.47 -17.21
CA ASN A 115 -0.15 -16.67 -16.21
C ASN A 115 0.38 -17.42 -14.98
N SER A 116 1.24 -18.45 -15.18
CA SER A 116 1.86 -19.14 -14.04
C SER A 116 2.81 -18.24 -13.24
N GLU A 117 3.55 -17.36 -13.90
CA GLU A 117 4.40 -16.37 -13.25
C GLU A 117 3.58 -15.31 -12.50
N ALA A 118 2.51 -14.81 -13.11
CA ALA A 118 1.59 -13.85 -12.51
C ALA A 118 0.96 -14.42 -11.23
N THR A 119 0.44 -15.66 -11.29
CA THR A 119 -0.10 -16.34 -10.10
C THR A 119 0.95 -16.46 -8.99
N ARG A 120 2.17 -16.90 -9.34
CA ARG A 120 3.26 -17.04 -8.36
C ARG A 120 3.64 -15.69 -7.72
N LEU A 121 3.70 -14.61 -8.49
CA LEU A 121 4.01 -13.28 -7.98
C LEU A 121 2.91 -12.77 -7.06
N SER A 122 1.65 -12.93 -7.46
CA SER A 122 0.48 -12.56 -6.64
C SER A 122 0.46 -13.34 -5.31
N GLU A 123 0.72 -14.64 -5.32
CA GLU A 123 0.83 -15.44 -4.09
C GLU A 123 1.98 -14.97 -3.18
N GLN A 124 3.11 -14.58 -3.76
CA GLN A 124 4.25 -14.05 -3.00
C GLN A 124 3.96 -12.68 -2.38
N GLU A 125 3.25 -11.82 -3.09
CA GLU A 125 2.83 -10.52 -2.56
C GLU A 125 1.82 -10.69 -1.42
N ASP A 126 0.80 -11.52 -1.62
CA ASP A 126 -0.21 -11.81 -0.61
C ASP A 126 0.44 -12.39 0.65
N GLN A 127 1.36 -13.36 0.49
CA GLN A 127 2.11 -13.92 1.60
C GLN A 127 2.98 -12.87 2.28
N LEU A 128 3.70 -12.04 1.52
CA LEU A 128 4.57 -10.99 2.07
C LEU A 128 3.77 -10.02 2.95
N VAL A 129 2.65 -9.51 2.43
CA VAL A 129 1.79 -8.55 3.14
C VAL A 129 1.16 -9.21 4.36
N THR A 130 0.59 -10.41 4.21
CA THR A 130 -0.09 -11.13 5.29
C THR A 130 0.88 -11.47 6.43
N SER A 131 2.02 -12.08 6.12
CA SER A 131 3.04 -12.41 7.11
C SER A 131 3.56 -11.16 7.80
N PHE A 132 3.82 -10.08 7.05
CA PHE A 132 4.30 -8.85 7.65
C PHE A 132 3.28 -8.24 8.62
N VAL A 133 2.00 -8.17 8.27
CA VAL A 133 0.97 -7.62 9.17
C VAL A 133 0.82 -8.51 10.40
N THR A 134 0.73 -9.84 10.23
CA THR A 134 0.54 -10.79 11.33
C THR A 134 1.71 -10.83 12.32
N GLU A 135 2.94 -10.71 11.86
CA GLU A 135 4.14 -10.65 12.71
C GLU A 135 4.27 -9.31 13.47
N ASN A 136 3.46 -8.31 13.13
CA ASN A 136 3.56 -6.95 13.66
C ASN A 136 2.25 -6.46 14.29
N PHE A 137 1.36 -7.36 14.72
CA PHE A 137 0.09 -6.97 15.36
C PHE A 137 0.26 -6.09 16.61
N ASP A 138 1.35 -6.30 17.36
CA ASP A 138 1.59 -5.62 18.63
C ASP A 138 2.52 -4.40 18.51
N ASN A 139 2.74 -3.88 17.30
CA ASN A 139 3.52 -2.66 17.08
C ASN A 139 2.92 -1.78 15.96
N ALA A 140 3.49 -0.58 15.75
CA ALA A 140 2.97 0.40 14.79
C ALA A 140 3.05 -0.03 13.31
N LEU A 141 3.87 -1.03 12.97
CA LEU A 141 4.01 -1.51 11.59
C LEU A 141 2.78 -2.27 11.12
N GLY A 142 2.14 -3.05 11.98
CA GLY A 142 0.96 -3.85 11.62
C GLY A 142 -0.17 -2.95 11.12
N PRO A 143 -0.76 -2.09 11.98
CA PRO A 143 -1.83 -1.18 11.57
C PRO A 143 -1.41 -0.25 10.44
N GLY A 144 -0.13 0.15 10.43
CA GLY A 144 0.40 1.03 9.40
C GLY A 144 0.49 0.40 8.02
N VAL A 145 0.99 -0.83 7.87
CA VAL A 145 0.98 -1.54 6.57
C VAL A 145 -0.43 -1.93 6.17
N PHE A 146 -1.30 -2.30 7.11
CA PHE A 146 -2.71 -2.50 6.83
C PHE A 146 -3.34 -1.24 6.20
N PHE A 147 -3.08 -0.06 6.79
CA PHE A 147 -3.49 1.23 6.23
C PHE A 147 -2.94 1.47 4.82
N LEU A 148 -1.65 1.23 4.59
CA LEU A 148 -1.01 1.43 3.28
C LEU A 148 -1.63 0.58 2.16
N VAL A 149 -2.03 -0.65 2.47
CA VAL A 149 -2.65 -1.56 1.50
C VAL A 149 -4.11 -1.21 1.25
N THR A 150 -4.82 -0.71 2.27
CA THR A 150 -6.28 -0.51 2.21
C THR A 150 -6.72 0.91 1.87
N ILE A 151 -5.83 1.91 1.98
CA ILE A 151 -6.15 3.31 1.65
C ILE A 151 -6.45 3.52 0.16
N GLY A 152 -5.97 2.63 -0.73
CA GLY A 152 -6.27 2.70 -2.16
C GLY A 152 -7.71 2.27 -2.52
N ASN A 153 -8.41 1.62 -1.59
CA ASN A 153 -9.75 1.10 -1.86
C ASN A 153 -10.76 2.25 -1.88
N GLN A 154 -11.67 2.24 -2.88
CA GLN A 154 -12.72 3.25 -3.00
C GLN A 154 -13.64 3.31 -1.77
N TYR A 155 -13.89 2.15 -1.17
CA TYR A 155 -14.62 2.00 0.08
C TYR A 155 -14.05 0.81 0.87
N PRO A 156 -14.19 0.82 2.21
CA PRO A 156 -13.81 -0.34 3.02
C PRO A 156 -14.63 -1.58 2.64
N GLU A 157 -13.95 -2.69 2.44
CA GLU A 157 -14.54 -3.97 2.05
C GLU A 157 -13.99 -5.12 2.89
N LEU A 158 -14.82 -6.14 3.11
CA LEU A 158 -14.43 -7.39 3.76
C LEU A 158 -13.97 -8.38 2.70
N THR A 159 -12.70 -8.31 2.36
CA THR A 159 -12.07 -9.33 1.53
C THR A 159 -11.70 -10.55 2.38
N PRO A 160 -11.55 -11.75 1.79
CA PRO A 160 -11.07 -12.94 2.50
C PRO A 160 -9.74 -12.71 3.22
N TRP A 161 -8.85 -11.90 2.65
CA TRP A 161 -7.59 -11.50 3.27
C TRP A 161 -7.81 -10.70 4.56
N ILE A 162 -8.71 -9.72 4.55
CA ILE A 162 -9.02 -8.91 5.74
C ILE A 162 -9.66 -9.77 6.83
N GLU A 163 -10.55 -10.70 6.46
CA GLU A 163 -11.13 -11.64 7.41
C GLU A 163 -10.07 -12.55 8.05
N ASP A 164 -9.13 -13.07 7.26
CA ASP A 164 -8.02 -13.89 7.77
C ASP A 164 -7.14 -13.11 8.75
N ILE A 165 -6.76 -11.87 8.40
CA ILE A 165 -6.01 -10.97 9.27
C ILE A 165 -6.76 -10.72 10.59
N MET A 166 -8.04 -10.37 10.52
CA MET A 166 -8.84 -10.04 11.69
C MET A 166 -9.12 -11.25 12.59
N SER A 167 -9.19 -12.46 12.01
CA SER A 167 -9.33 -13.71 12.77
C SER A 167 -8.12 -13.99 13.66
N LYS A 168 -6.91 -13.62 13.21
CA LYS A 168 -5.64 -13.83 13.92
C LYS A 168 -5.17 -12.62 14.73
N ALA A 169 -5.72 -11.44 14.45
CA ALA A 169 -5.28 -10.18 15.03
C ALA A 169 -5.42 -10.13 16.55
N THR A 170 -4.40 -9.54 17.20
CA THR A 170 -4.39 -9.26 18.64
C THR A 170 -5.33 -8.11 18.99
N ASP A 171 -5.64 -7.96 20.27
CA ASP A 171 -6.45 -6.83 20.74
C ASP A 171 -5.75 -5.49 20.49
N HIS A 172 -4.41 -5.44 20.51
CA HIS A 172 -3.67 -4.23 20.17
C HIS A 172 -3.98 -3.76 18.74
N PHE A 173 -3.84 -4.67 17.76
CA PHE A 173 -4.15 -4.38 16.36
C PHE A 173 -5.62 -4.01 16.16
N LYS A 174 -6.55 -4.77 16.76
CA LYS A 174 -8.00 -4.54 16.64
C LYS A 174 -8.47 -3.22 17.27
N ASN A 175 -7.76 -2.72 18.27
CA ASN A 175 -8.06 -1.45 18.93
C ASN A 175 -7.39 -0.25 18.28
N ASP A 176 -6.55 -0.45 17.26
CA ASP A 176 -6.04 0.66 16.47
C ASP A 176 -7.22 1.46 15.86
N PRO A 177 -7.23 2.80 15.97
CA PRO A 177 -8.35 3.62 15.51
C PRO A 177 -8.69 3.44 14.03
N TYR A 178 -7.68 3.25 13.16
CA TYR A 178 -7.90 3.05 11.73
C TYR A 178 -8.47 1.65 11.47
N VAL A 179 -7.81 0.62 11.99
CA VAL A 179 -8.23 -0.80 11.80
C VAL A 179 -9.67 -1.00 12.25
N LYS A 180 -10.01 -0.51 13.45
CA LYS A 180 -11.35 -0.63 14.02
C LYS A 180 -12.40 0.04 13.14
N MET A 181 -12.13 1.27 12.70
CA MET A 181 -13.05 2.01 11.85
C MET A 181 -13.21 1.34 10.48
N TYR A 182 -12.11 0.92 9.86
CA TYR A 182 -12.13 0.24 8.57
C TYR A 182 -12.99 -1.03 8.65
N TYR A 183 -12.75 -1.88 9.64
CA TYR A 183 -13.47 -3.15 9.80
C TYR A 183 -14.97 -2.94 10.06
N GLN A 184 -15.34 -1.98 10.91
CA GLN A 184 -16.74 -1.65 11.16
C GLN A 184 -17.44 -1.19 9.88
N LYS A 185 -16.82 -0.28 9.12
CA LYS A 185 -17.39 0.20 7.85
C LYS A 185 -17.49 -0.91 6.80
N ALA A 186 -16.49 -1.78 6.73
CA ALA A 186 -16.50 -2.92 5.81
C ALA A 186 -17.67 -3.89 6.12
N GLN A 187 -17.96 -4.14 7.39
CA GLN A 187 -19.14 -4.91 7.82
C GLN A 187 -20.45 -4.23 7.44
N GLU A 188 -20.56 -2.91 7.64
CA GLU A 188 -21.75 -2.16 7.25
C GLU A 188 -21.98 -2.18 5.74
N ASN A 189 -20.92 -1.99 4.95
CA ASN A 189 -20.98 -2.04 3.49
C ASN A 189 -21.43 -3.42 3.00
N GLN A 190 -20.95 -4.51 3.61
CA GLN A 190 -21.40 -5.86 3.29
C GLN A 190 -22.90 -6.07 3.58
N GLN A 191 -23.41 -5.52 4.69
CA GLN A 191 -24.84 -5.59 5.03
C GLN A 191 -25.72 -4.79 4.07
N ILE A 192 -25.23 -3.66 3.58
CA ILE A 192 -25.91 -2.86 2.56
C ILE A 192 -25.93 -3.62 1.23
N MET A 193 -24.80 -4.17 0.81
CA MET A 193 -24.68 -4.94 -0.44
C MET A 193 -25.54 -6.22 -0.45
N THR A 194 -25.69 -6.87 0.71
CA THR A 194 -26.54 -8.07 0.86
C THR A 194 -28.02 -7.74 1.08
N GLY A 195 -28.40 -6.47 1.13
CA GLY A 195 -29.78 -6.02 1.31
C GLY A 195 -30.34 -6.18 2.73
N LEU A 196 -29.48 -6.48 3.71
CA LEU A 196 -29.85 -6.65 5.12
C LEU A 196 -29.98 -5.30 5.88
N LYS A 197 -29.50 -4.21 5.28
CA LYS A 197 -29.58 -2.84 5.83
C LYS A 197 -29.90 -1.87 4.70
N GLU A 198 -30.91 -1.02 4.88
CA GLU A 198 -31.18 0.05 3.92
C GLU A 198 -30.01 1.06 3.93
N PRO A 199 -29.59 1.60 2.78
CA PRO A 199 -28.60 2.66 2.73
C PRO A 199 -29.20 3.86 3.47
N SER A 200 -28.77 4.04 4.72
CA SER A 200 -29.03 5.27 5.45
C SER A 200 -28.46 6.39 4.59
N GLY A 201 -29.27 7.39 4.23
CA GLY A 201 -28.97 8.44 3.23
C GLY A 201 -27.73 9.31 3.43
N VAL A 202 -26.77 8.88 4.23
CA VAL A 202 -25.38 9.29 4.13
C VAL A 202 -24.79 8.56 2.92
N THR A 203 -24.92 9.20 1.76
CA THR A 203 -23.85 9.11 0.75
C THR A 203 -22.59 9.61 1.45
N VAL A 204 -21.85 8.70 2.08
CA VAL A 204 -20.57 9.09 2.67
C VAL A 204 -19.68 9.38 1.46
N ALA A 205 -19.32 10.65 1.33
CA ALA A 205 -18.39 11.13 0.33
C ALA A 205 -17.21 10.15 0.19
N PRO A 206 -16.64 9.99 -1.03
CA PRO A 206 -15.35 9.34 -1.16
C PRO A 206 -14.47 9.87 -0.05
N GLN A 207 -13.87 8.99 0.76
CA GLN A 207 -12.82 9.43 1.67
C GLN A 207 -11.91 10.27 0.81
N GLY A 208 -11.92 11.59 1.06
CA GLY A 208 -11.27 12.54 0.19
C GLY A 208 -9.90 11.98 -0.06
N VAL A 209 -9.56 11.78 -1.33
CA VAL A 209 -8.31 11.19 -1.79
C VAL A 209 -7.21 12.18 -1.41
N GLN A 210 -6.93 12.34 -0.11
CA GLN A 210 -5.66 12.84 0.36
C GLN A 210 -4.70 11.76 -0.07
N ALA A 211 -3.87 12.11 -1.05
CA ALA A 211 -2.95 11.23 -1.74
C ALA A 211 -2.51 10.09 -0.81
N ALA A 212 -2.94 8.87 -1.14
CA ALA A 212 -2.50 7.68 -0.45
C ALA A 212 -0.98 7.76 -0.31
N PRO A 213 -0.40 7.42 0.86
CA PRO A 213 1.03 7.26 0.95
C PRO A 213 1.48 6.26 -0.10
N THR A 214 2.09 6.77 -1.16
CA THR A 214 2.74 5.93 -2.13
C THR A 214 3.99 5.37 -1.45
N PRO A 215 4.31 4.07 -1.66
CA PRO A 215 5.66 3.60 -1.38
C PRO A 215 6.66 4.54 -2.07
N PRO A 216 7.84 4.77 -1.47
CA PRO A 216 8.79 5.78 -1.92
C PRO A 216 9.07 5.71 -3.43
N PRO A 217 9.23 6.84 -4.17
CA PRO A 217 9.42 6.87 -5.62
C PRO A 217 10.67 6.12 -6.09
N GLY A 218 10.46 4.84 -6.33
CA GLY A 218 10.95 3.96 -7.39
C GLY A 218 9.84 2.95 -7.76
N ALA A 219 8.63 3.18 -7.23
CA ALA A 219 7.38 2.51 -7.50
C ALA A 219 6.64 3.31 -8.56
N ALA A 220 6.32 2.67 -9.68
CA ALA A 220 5.71 3.28 -10.84
C ALA A 220 4.46 4.10 -10.45
N ALA A 221 4.60 5.43 -10.46
CA ALA A 221 3.47 6.32 -10.65
C ALA A 221 2.88 5.99 -12.03
N ASN A 222 1.64 5.53 -12.05
CA ASN A 222 0.90 5.00 -13.21
C ASN A 222 1.23 3.56 -13.59
N ALA A 223 1.09 2.61 -12.66
CA ALA A 223 0.66 1.28 -13.08
C ALA A 223 -0.83 1.40 -13.48
N VAL A 224 -1.10 1.39 -14.79
CA VAL A 224 -2.37 0.87 -15.29
C VAL A 224 -2.58 -0.47 -14.58
N PRO A 225 -3.76 -0.75 -13.97
CA PRO A 225 -3.97 -2.03 -13.29
C PRO A 225 -3.52 -3.16 -14.21
N ALA A 226 -2.63 -4.01 -13.71
CA ALA A 226 -2.20 -5.19 -14.44
C ALA A 226 -3.48 -5.94 -14.87
N PRO A 227 -3.62 -6.31 -16.15
CA PRO A 227 -4.81 -6.99 -16.62
C PRO A 227 -4.99 -8.25 -15.77
N THR A 228 -6.19 -8.39 -15.23
CA THR A 228 -6.56 -9.56 -14.43
C THR A 228 -6.33 -10.84 -15.24
N PRO A 229 -6.12 -12.01 -14.59
CA PRO A 229 -6.01 -13.28 -15.30
C PRO A 229 -7.17 -13.54 -16.28
N ASN A 230 -8.36 -12.99 -15.99
CA ASN A 230 -9.53 -13.04 -16.86
C ASN A 230 -9.44 -12.10 -18.08
N GLU A 231 -8.69 -11.00 -18.00
CA GLU A 231 -8.47 -10.07 -19.11
C GLU A 231 -7.38 -10.56 -20.06
N LEU A 232 -6.33 -11.22 -19.54
CA LEU A 232 -5.32 -11.91 -20.34
C LEU A 232 -5.86 -13.18 -21.02
N ALA A 233 -6.94 -13.76 -20.51
CA ALA A 233 -7.62 -14.92 -21.08
C ALA A 233 -8.63 -14.59 -22.20
N LYS A 234 -8.89 -13.30 -22.50
CA LYS A 234 -9.79 -12.94 -23.59
C LYS A 234 -9.11 -13.18 -24.94
N PRO A 235 -9.77 -13.89 -25.88
CA PRO A 235 -9.30 -13.96 -27.26
C PRO A 235 -9.18 -12.54 -27.82
N ALA A 236 -8.08 -12.25 -28.52
CA ALA A 236 -7.91 -10.98 -29.23
C ALA A 236 -9.14 -10.72 -30.11
N GLU A 237 -9.84 -9.60 -29.89
CA GLU A 237 -10.93 -9.21 -30.77
C GLU A 237 -10.37 -9.05 -32.19
N PRO A 238 -11.04 -9.61 -33.21
CA PRO A 238 -10.60 -9.43 -34.58
C PRO A 238 -10.66 -7.94 -34.92
N LEU A 239 -9.53 -7.38 -35.34
CA LEU A 239 -9.47 -6.04 -35.93
C LEU A 239 -10.50 -5.96 -37.06
N ASN A 240 -11.62 -5.29 -36.80
CA ASN A 240 -12.56 -4.92 -37.86
C ASN A 240 -11.88 -3.82 -38.69
N LYS A 241 -11.66 -4.14 -39.97
CA LYS A 241 -11.18 -3.22 -41.00
C LYS A 241 -12.18 -2.10 -41.27
#